data_AF-A0A2T6CAG7-F1
#
_entry.id   AF-A0A2T6CAG7-F1
#
_cell.length_a   1.000
_cell.length_b   1.000
_cell.length_c   1.000
_cell.angle_alpha   90.00
_cell.angle_beta   90.00
_cell.angle_gamma   90.00
#
_symmetry.space_group_name_H-M   'P 1'
#
loop_
_entity.id
_entity.type
_entity.pdbx_description
1 polymer ?
#
loop_
_entity_poly.entity_id
_entity_poly.type
_entity_poly.pdbx_seq_one_letter_code
_entity_poly.pdbx_strand_id
1 'polypeptide(L)'
;MKDEVIPPHVPLRPPDEVMRLARMGSMFPTRLSFLRSMIRRLARENAQITRPVWNMDEGGFGHAVYSLRFGGHEYSLVAISTDLPPELRTDRVIATAWDSAYVLYDGVPDANEIARIAAAAPKQEAARFSERDLVLSRANKSVRLFAHVVQALQDGQQPDEKMIRDVGYLMRTTAVYGNGKFGIADRALIADRPGLEGPFAAEMLTVWLIRHFTHDLVEHVGGGQLALHIKRHLGIGNSTGLGMAPFLVTHPVLLNNWMMARETALARVRAIETLTKAQQDRLADLSHRAAKHLAEWDVPDPSHQARIVTLRADWQSILSDLKFDGTRPLDKAMEQAARYSFDVQELMAALVIEPFAELVDGLCDCMADPQGPFCPPLSDTDALRAAIRDHFNWALVPDYDAETGCGQFWYVSEAKQEPRLGLRFSEPGAELESPLDIGRQIKALNAALPEQSQPVSAFLAAFPQHAMAVDRVQLGAVHPYAEIRDNLIATSCLPIDMLRCKLSFFGASKFDPKSDRWTRITLCQGAPLADELNAAADDWWLPVFAP
;
A
#
# COMPACT_ATOMS: atom_id res chain seq x y z
N MET A 1 11.86 -8.33 -34.50
CA MET A 1 12.12 -7.38 -33.41
C MET A 1 11.92 -6.00 -33.99
N LYS A 2 10.78 -5.35 -33.74
CA LYS A 2 10.73 -3.89 -33.88
C LYS A 2 11.57 -3.37 -32.72
N ASP A 3 12.57 -2.54 -33.00
CA ASP A 3 13.30 -1.84 -31.95
C ASP A 3 12.27 -1.09 -31.12
N GLU A 4 11.97 -1.57 -29.90
CA GLU A 4 11.15 -0.82 -28.97
C GLU A 4 11.93 0.44 -28.64
N VAL A 5 11.48 1.56 -29.20
CA VAL A 5 12.04 2.87 -28.91
C VAL A 5 11.83 3.09 -27.42
N ILE A 6 12.91 2.95 -26.64
CA ILE A 6 12.90 3.27 -25.21
C ILE A 6 12.45 4.74 -25.11
N PRO A 7 11.35 5.04 -24.39
CA PRO A 7 10.90 6.41 -24.25
C PRO A 7 12.03 7.28 -23.69
N PRO A 8 12.21 8.53 -24.18
CA PRO A 8 13.16 9.45 -23.60
C PRO A 8 12.99 9.54 -22.09
N HIS A 9 14.09 9.57 -21.36
CA HIS A 9 14.09 9.68 -19.90
C HIS A 9 15.29 10.51 -19.43
N VAL A 10 15.12 11.22 -18.32
CA VAL A 10 16.24 11.79 -17.55
C VAL A 10 16.87 10.69 -16.68
N PRO A 11 18.01 10.92 -16.01
CA PRO A 11 18.51 9.98 -15.02
C PRO A 11 17.51 9.73 -13.89
N LEU A 12 17.42 8.48 -13.41
CA LEU A 12 16.64 8.15 -12.21
C LEU A 12 17.24 8.85 -10.99
N ARG A 13 16.41 9.20 -10.00
CA ARG A 13 16.91 9.73 -8.73
C ARG A 13 17.71 8.64 -8.00
N PRO A 14 18.89 8.93 -7.44
CA PRO A 14 19.73 7.90 -6.84
C PRO A 14 19.04 7.24 -5.63
N PRO A 15 19.30 5.96 -5.33
CA PRO A 15 18.73 5.29 -4.17
C PRO A 15 19.04 5.96 -2.83
N ASP A 16 20.19 6.65 -2.71
CA ASP A 16 20.54 7.43 -1.51
C ASP A 16 19.59 8.60 -1.23
N GLU A 17 18.89 9.05 -2.26
CA GLU A 17 17.83 10.05 -2.16
C GLU A 17 16.46 9.39 -1.95
N VAL A 18 16.13 8.36 -2.74
CA VAL A 18 14.79 7.75 -2.78
C VAL A 18 14.50 6.86 -1.56
N MET A 19 15.48 6.06 -1.14
CA MET A 19 15.30 4.99 -0.15
C MET A 19 15.51 5.46 1.29
N ARG A 20 15.23 6.73 1.57
CA ARG A 20 15.25 7.31 2.91
C ARG A 20 13.85 7.23 3.51
N LEU A 21 13.73 6.80 4.76
CA LEU A 21 12.46 6.69 5.48
C LEU A 21 11.65 7.97 5.36
N ALA A 22 12.25 9.13 5.63
CA ALA A 22 11.56 10.41 5.57
C ALA A 22 10.94 10.71 4.18
N ARG A 23 11.60 10.31 3.08
CA ARG A 23 11.07 10.49 1.72
C ARG A 23 10.06 9.39 1.34
N MET A 24 10.35 8.13 1.66
CA MET A 24 9.43 7.01 1.48
C MET A 24 8.09 7.27 2.20
N GLY A 25 8.16 7.83 3.41
CA GLY A 25 7.03 8.26 4.21
C GLY A 25 6.29 9.50 3.71
N SER A 26 6.80 10.16 2.66
CA SER A 26 6.17 11.32 2.01
C SER A 26 5.42 10.96 0.72
N MET A 27 5.45 9.70 0.29
CA MET A 27 4.86 9.30 -0.99
C MET A 27 3.34 9.44 -1.05
N PHE A 28 2.86 9.90 -2.22
CA PHE A 28 1.45 9.95 -2.59
C PHE A 28 1.14 8.86 -3.63
N PRO A 29 -0.13 8.40 -3.70
CA PRO A 29 -0.51 7.40 -4.68
C PRO A 29 -0.35 7.98 -6.08
N THR A 30 -0.06 7.11 -7.03
CA THR A 30 0.07 7.45 -8.45
C THR A 30 -0.80 6.50 -9.24
N ARG A 31 -0.85 6.65 -10.56
CA ARG A 31 -1.49 5.64 -11.41
C ARG A 31 -0.82 4.27 -11.39
N LEU A 32 0.38 4.13 -10.82
CA LEU A 32 1.00 2.83 -10.54
C LEU A 32 0.40 2.10 -9.33
N SER A 33 -0.45 2.74 -8.52
CA SER A 33 -1.03 2.09 -7.34
C SER A 33 -1.82 0.83 -7.72
N PHE A 34 -1.67 -0.25 -6.94
CA PHE A 34 -2.20 -1.58 -7.23
C PHE A 34 -3.72 -1.60 -7.38
N LEU A 35 -4.43 -0.86 -6.54
CA LEU A 35 -5.87 -0.70 -6.65
C LEU A 35 -6.26 -0.05 -8.00
N ARG A 36 -5.50 0.95 -8.44
CA ARG A 36 -5.77 1.66 -9.70
C ARG A 36 -5.45 0.81 -10.92
N SER A 37 -4.31 0.11 -10.91
CA SER A 37 -3.96 -0.80 -12.01
C SER A 37 -4.96 -1.94 -12.16
N MET A 38 -5.43 -2.49 -11.04
CA MET A 38 -6.49 -3.50 -11.03
C MET A 38 -7.82 -2.96 -11.56
N ILE A 39 -8.28 -1.80 -11.08
CA ILE A 39 -9.54 -1.18 -11.54
C ILE A 39 -9.48 -0.85 -13.03
N ARG A 40 -8.36 -0.31 -13.52
CA ARG A 40 -8.15 -0.11 -14.97
C ARG A 40 -8.32 -1.41 -15.74
N ARG A 41 -7.79 -2.51 -15.22
CA ARG A 41 -7.91 -3.82 -15.88
C ARG A 41 -9.34 -4.33 -15.87
N LEU A 42 -10.05 -4.24 -14.74
CA LEU A 42 -11.48 -4.57 -14.66
C LEU A 42 -12.30 -3.77 -15.68
N ALA A 43 -12.04 -2.47 -15.81
CA ALA A 43 -12.69 -1.61 -16.79
C ALA A 43 -12.37 -2.01 -18.25
N ARG A 44 -11.09 -2.29 -18.57
CA ARG A 44 -10.69 -2.77 -19.91
C ARG A 44 -11.35 -4.10 -20.28
N GLU A 45 -11.56 -4.98 -19.30
CA GLU A 45 -12.22 -6.27 -19.49
C GLU A 45 -13.76 -6.16 -19.45
N ASN A 46 -14.32 -4.97 -19.24
CA ASN A 46 -15.76 -4.73 -19.04
C ASN A 46 -16.36 -5.63 -17.95
N ALA A 47 -15.59 -5.87 -16.87
CA ALA A 47 -15.99 -6.75 -15.79
C ALA A 47 -17.35 -6.32 -15.22
N GLN A 48 -18.22 -7.29 -14.99
CA GLN A 48 -19.55 -7.08 -14.40
C GLN A 48 -19.60 -7.75 -13.04
N ILE A 49 -20.08 -7.02 -12.03
CA ILE A 49 -20.38 -7.60 -10.73
C ILE A 49 -21.83 -8.07 -10.75
N THR A 50 -22.04 -9.30 -10.27
CA THR A 50 -23.36 -9.84 -9.98
C THR A 50 -23.46 -10.14 -8.49
N ARG A 51 -24.69 -10.18 -7.97
CA ARG A 51 -24.98 -10.52 -6.57
C ARG A 51 -25.88 -11.76 -6.51
N PRO A 52 -25.33 -12.97 -6.78
CA PRO A 52 -26.12 -14.20 -6.87
C PRO A 52 -26.82 -14.59 -5.56
N VAL A 53 -26.30 -14.15 -4.41
CA VAL A 53 -26.91 -14.43 -3.11
C VAL A 53 -27.03 -13.14 -2.30
N TRP A 54 -28.24 -12.87 -1.81
CA TRP A 54 -28.53 -11.85 -0.81
C TRP A 54 -29.47 -12.45 0.24
N ASN A 55 -28.90 -12.92 1.35
CA ASN A 55 -29.64 -13.48 2.46
C ASN A 55 -29.34 -12.68 3.73
N MET A 56 -29.94 -11.49 3.80
CA MET A 56 -29.84 -10.57 4.93
C MET A 56 -31.23 -10.34 5.53
N ASP A 57 -31.31 -10.38 6.86
CA ASP A 57 -32.52 -9.97 7.59
C ASP A 57 -32.71 -8.44 7.55
N GLU A 58 -33.81 -7.93 8.12
CA GLU A 58 -34.11 -6.49 8.16
C GLU A 58 -33.03 -5.68 8.91
N GLY A 59 -32.32 -6.29 9.86
CA GLY A 59 -31.20 -5.68 10.60
C GLY A 59 -29.88 -5.68 9.82
N GLY A 60 -29.84 -6.31 8.64
CA GLY A 60 -28.65 -6.46 7.84
C GLY A 60 -27.69 -7.53 8.38
N PHE A 61 -28.22 -8.59 8.99
CA PHE A 61 -27.45 -9.74 9.46
C PHE A 61 -27.73 -10.97 8.59
N GLY A 62 -26.67 -11.74 8.30
CA GLY A 62 -26.72 -12.86 7.37
C GLY A 62 -25.51 -12.91 6.44
N HIS A 63 -25.71 -13.28 5.19
CA HIS A 63 -24.63 -13.37 4.20
C HIS A 63 -25.04 -12.95 2.79
N ALA A 64 -24.06 -12.53 2.01
CA ALA A 64 -24.20 -12.20 0.60
C ALA A 64 -23.02 -12.76 -0.21
N VAL A 65 -23.24 -12.98 -1.51
CA VAL A 65 -22.20 -13.40 -2.45
C VAL A 65 -22.19 -12.42 -3.61
N TYR A 66 -21.01 -11.90 -3.94
CA TYR A 66 -20.75 -11.05 -5.10
C TYR A 66 -19.79 -11.76 -6.03
N SER A 67 -20.13 -11.91 -7.30
CA SER A 67 -19.32 -12.65 -8.27
C SER A 67 -19.00 -11.80 -9.49
N LEU A 68 -17.78 -11.93 -9.99
CA LEU A 68 -17.34 -11.28 -11.23
C LEU A 68 -16.33 -12.13 -11.98
N ARG A 69 -16.18 -11.85 -13.28
CA ARG A 69 -15.13 -12.42 -14.12
C ARG A 69 -13.96 -11.44 -14.26
N PHE A 70 -12.75 -11.93 -14.04
CA PHE A 70 -11.52 -11.14 -14.16
C PHE A 70 -10.37 -12.02 -14.64
N GLY A 71 -9.65 -11.57 -15.65
CA GLY A 71 -8.57 -12.31 -16.29
C GLY A 71 -8.97 -13.68 -16.84
N GLY A 72 -10.24 -13.83 -17.21
CA GLY A 72 -10.80 -15.11 -17.70
C GLY A 72 -11.25 -16.08 -16.61
N HIS A 73 -11.11 -15.74 -15.33
CA HIS A 73 -11.52 -16.56 -14.19
C HIS A 73 -12.71 -15.93 -13.45
N GLU A 74 -13.48 -16.74 -12.73
CA GLU A 74 -14.54 -16.26 -11.84
C GLU A 74 -14.03 -16.16 -10.41
N TYR A 75 -14.37 -15.08 -9.73
CA TYR A 75 -14.07 -14.87 -8.32
C TYR A 75 -15.32 -14.41 -7.59
N SER A 76 -15.49 -14.86 -6.35
CA SER A 76 -16.65 -14.50 -5.54
C SER A 76 -16.26 -14.01 -4.16
N LEU A 77 -16.74 -12.83 -3.75
CA LEU A 77 -16.68 -12.40 -2.36
C LEU A 77 -17.88 -12.98 -1.60
N VAL A 78 -17.62 -13.83 -0.61
CA VAL A 78 -18.61 -14.23 0.39
C VAL A 78 -18.49 -13.26 1.57
N ALA A 79 -19.53 -12.47 1.80
CA ALA A 79 -19.61 -11.48 2.87
C ALA A 79 -20.58 -11.95 3.96
N ILE A 80 -20.13 -11.93 5.21
CA ILE A 80 -20.91 -12.29 6.39
C ILE A 80 -21.09 -11.03 7.24
N SER A 81 -22.32 -10.73 7.63
CA SER A 81 -22.65 -9.67 8.60
C SER A 81 -23.27 -10.32 9.83
N THR A 82 -22.69 -10.07 11.00
CA THR A 82 -23.12 -10.65 12.27
C THR A 82 -23.60 -9.57 13.22
N ASP A 83 -24.61 -9.90 14.02
CA ASP A 83 -24.96 -9.04 15.15
C ASP A 83 -23.88 -9.18 16.22
N LEU A 84 -23.26 -8.04 16.55
CA LEU A 84 -22.17 -7.96 17.49
C LEU A 84 -22.54 -6.94 18.57
N PRO A 85 -22.60 -7.36 19.85
CA PRO A 85 -22.82 -6.44 20.95
C PRO A 85 -21.78 -5.30 20.97
N PRO A 86 -22.19 -4.04 21.26
CA PRO A 86 -21.30 -2.88 21.22
C PRO A 86 -20.01 -3.03 22.05
N GLU A 87 -20.07 -3.69 23.19
CA GLU A 87 -18.96 -3.93 24.10
C GLU A 87 -17.87 -4.86 23.55
N LEU A 88 -18.19 -5.65 22.52
CA LEU A 88 -17.24 -6.51 21.83
C LEU A 88 -16.57 -5.83 20.63
N ARG A 89 -17.03 -4.64 20.23
CA ARG A 89 -16.47 -3.90 19.09
C ARG A 89 -15.14 -3.24 19.48
N THR A 90 -14.05 -3.71 18.90
CA THR A 90 -12.73 -3.07 19.05
C THR A 90 -11.96 -3.01 17.74
N ASP A 91 -11.24 -1.91 17.55
CA ASP A 91 -10.39 -1.69 16.37
C ASP A 91 -9.06 -2.45 16.40
N ARG A 92 -8.80 -3.16 17.49
CA ARG A 92 -7.55 -3.87 17.69
C ARG A 92 -7.55 -5.18 16.92
N VAL A 93 -6.42 -5.50 16.31
CA VAL A 93 -6.19 -6.78 15.61
C VAL A 93 -6.29 -7.99 16.57
N ILE A 94 -6.19 -7.76 17.88
CA ILE A 94 -6.38 -8.79 18.91
C ILE A 94 -7.85 -9.12 19.22
N ALA A 95 -8.81 -8.44 18.61
CA ALA A 95 -10.22 -8.77 18.74
C ALA A 95 -10.49 -10.25 18.41
N THR A 96 -11.58 -10.78 18.95
CA THR A 96 -12.07 -12.14 18.67
C THR A 96 -13.42 -12.16 17.97
N ALA A 97 -14.00 -10.98 17.72
CA ALA A 97 -15.28 -10.80 17.05
C ALA A 97 -15.31 -9.47 16.28
N TRP A 98 -16.07 -9.45 15.17
CA TRP A 98 -16.20 -8.31 14.26
C TRP A 98 -17.63 -8.21 13.73
N ASP A 99 -18.07 -7.03 13.30
CA ASP A 99 -19.40 -6.87 12.69
C ASP A 99 -19.52 -7.65 11.37
N SER A 100 -18.41 -7.91 10.68
CA SER A 100 -18.39 -8.62 9.40
C SER A 100 -17.09 -9.36 9.13
N ALA A 101 -17.20 -10.45 8.35
CA ALA A 101 -16.09 -11.27 7.87
C ALA A 101 -16.26 -11.59 6.38
N TYR A 102 -15.14 -11.80 5.69
CA TYR A 102 -15.12 -11.92 4.23
C TYR A 102 -14.13 -12.96 3.74
N VAL A 103 -14.51 -13.72 2.71
CA VAL A 103 -13.60 -14.56 1.93
C VAL A 103 -13.73 -14.21 0.46
N LEU A 104 -12.62 -13.87 -0.20
CA LEU A 104 -12.54 -13.93 -1.66
C LEU A 104 -12.29 -15.39 -2.06
N TYR A 105 -13.22 -15.96 -2.80
CA TYR A 105 -13.24 -17.36 -3.22
C TYR A 105 -12.90 -17.50 -4.70
N ASP A 106 -12.14 -18.55 -5.03
CA ASP A 106 -11.81 -18.96 -6.39
C ASP A 106 -12.98 -19.72 -7.04
N GLY A 107 -13.70 -19.05 -7.92
CA GLY A 107 -14.92 -19.55 -8.58
C GLY A 107 -16.22 -19.02 -7.97
N VAL A 108 -17.31 -19.74 -8.21
CA VAL A 108 -18.64 -19.48 -7.63
C VAL A 108 -18.94 -20.56 -6.58
N PRO A 109 -19.04 -20.21 -5.29
CA PRO A 109 -19.26 -21.20 -4.23
C PRO A 109 -20.70 -21.72 -4.29
N ASP A 110 -20.85 -23.04 -4.09
CA ASP A 110 -22.17 -23.65 -3.92
C ASP A 110 -22.73 -23.40 -2.51
N ALA A 111 -23.95 -23.85 -2.23
CA ALA A 111 -24.59 -23.66 -0.94
C ALA A 111 -23.82 -24.28 0.24
N ASN A 112 -23.10 -25.39 0.02
CA ASN A 112 -22.31 -26.05 1.06
C ASN A 112 -21.05 -25.23 1.36
N GLU A 113 -20.39 -24.73 0.32
CA GLU A 113 -19.21 -23.87 0.46
C GLU A 113 -19.57 -22.53 1.11
N ILE A 114 -20.71 -21.93 0.76
CA ILE A 114 -21.21 -20.73 1.43
C ILE A 114 -21.46 -21.00 2.91
N ALA A 115 -22.12 -22.12 3.26
CA ALA A 115 -22.38 -22.48 4.65
C ALA A 115 -21.08 -22.74 5.43
N ARG A 116 -20.10 -23.40 4.81
CA ARG A 116 -18.75 -23.61 5.39
C ARG A 116 -18.07 -22.27 5.68
N ILE A 117 -17.99 -21.40 4.68
CA ILE A 117 -17.35 -20.10 4.79
C ILE A 117 -18.06 -19.24 5.83
N ALA A 118 -19.40 -19.24 5.87
CA ALA A 118 -20.17 -18.49 6.84
C ALA A 118 -19.89 -18.92 8.29
N ALA A 119 -19.67 -20.22 8.52
CA ALA A 119 -19.30 -20.75 9.83
C ALA A 119 -17.81 -20.54 10.20
N ALA A 120 -16.93 -20.45 9.20
CA ALA A 120 -15.48 -20.40 9.36
C ALA A 120 -14.93 -18.97 9.43
N ALA A 121 -15.32 -18.10 8.49
CA ALA A 121 -14.73 -16.77 8.32
C ALA A 121 -14.82 -15.89 9.59
N PRO A 122 -15.91 -15.86 10.37
CA PRO A 122 -15.95 -15.09 11.62
C PRO A 122 -14.93 -15.56 12.69
N LYS A 123 -14.53 -16.84 12.66
CA LYS A 123 -13.59 -17.42 13.64
C LYS A 123 -12.13 -17.18 13.31
N GLN A 124 -11.82 -16.73 12.08
CA GLN A 124 -10.48 -16.32 11.65
C GLN A 124 -9.41 -17.38 11.98
N GLU A 125 -8.47 -17.07 12.89
CA GLU A 125 -7.35 -17.94 13.26
C GLU A 125 -7.78 -19.28 13.85
N ALA A 126 -9.00 -19.37 14.40
CA ALA A 126 -9.55 -20.59 14.99
C ALA A 126 -10.26 -21.50 13.98
N ALA A 127 -10.29 -21.13 12.69
CA ALA A 127 -10.91 -21.92 11.62
C ALA A 127 -9.89 -22.63 10.73
N ARG A 128 -10.40 -23.31 9.69
CA ARG A 128 -9.63 -23.90 8.59
C ARG A 128 -10.22 -23.43 7.27
N PHE A 129 -9.34 -23.20 6.32
CA PHE A 129 -9.63 -22.71 4.99
C PHE A 129 -9.06 -23.67 3.94
N SER A 130 -9.42 -23.45 2.68
CA SER A 130 -8.97 -24.26 1.55
C SER A 130 -8.13 -23.45 0.57
N GLU A 131 -7.55 -24.15 -0.41
CA GLU A 131 -6.83 -23.58 -1.55
C GLU A 131 -7.68 -22.69 -2.46
N ARG A 132 -9.01 -22.69 -2.29
CA ARG A 132 -9.94 -21.80 -2.99
C ARG A 132 -10.29 -20.54 -2.23
N ASP A 133 -10.04 -20.51 -0.92
CA ASP A 133 -10.20 -19.31 -0.12
C ASP A 133 -8.94 -18.46 -0.38
N LEU A 134 -9.01 -17.43 -1.22
CA LEU A 134 -7.85 -16.66 -1.67
C LEU A 134 -7.42 -15.58 -0.68
N VAL A 135 -8.41 -14.85 -0.14
CA VAL A 135 -8.19 -13.73 0.78
C VAL A 135 -9.20 -13.81 1.91
N LEU A 136 -8.74 -13.67 3.15
CA LEU A 136 -9.57 -13.55 4.34
C LEU A 136 -9.51 -12.11 4.85
N SER A 137 -10.66 -11.51 5.15
CA SER A 137 -10.75 -10.16 5.73
C SER A 137 -11.83 -10.08 6.79
N ARG A 138 -11.77 -9.01 7.60
CA ARG A 138 -12.75 -8.71 8.66
C ARG A 138 -12.86 -7.21 8.87
N ALA A 139 -14.07 -6.74 9.20
CA ALA A 139 -14.33 -5.31 9.38
C ALA A 139 -15.35 -5.02 10.48
N ASN A 140 -15.21 -3.83 11.07
CA ASN A 140 -16.17 -3.26 12.02
C ASN A 140 -16.91 -2.09 11.38
N LYS A 141 -18.17 -1.90 11.78
CA LYS A 141 -18.99 -0.75 11.37
C LYS A 141 -18.41 0.52 11.98
N SER A 142 -18.42 1.60 11.19
CA SER A 142 -18.28 2.96 11.70
C SER A 142 -19.59 3.34 12.37
N VAL A 143 -19.82 2.84 13.60
CA VAL A 143 -21.14 2.79 14.28
C VAL A 143 -21.91 4.10 14.15
N ARG A 144 -21.25 5.23 14.43
CA ARG A 144 -21.88 6.56 14.38
C ARG A 144 -22.31 6.95 12.96
N LEU A 145 -21.45 6.76 11.96
CA LEU A 145 -21.79 7.12 10.58
C LEU A 145 -22.81 6.15 10.00
N PHE A 146 -22.66 4.86 10.24
CA PHE A 146 -23.58 3.84 9.73
C PHE A 146 -25.00 4.09 10.24
N ALA A 147 -25.18 4.32 11.55
CA ALA A 147 -26.48 4.63 12.14
C ALA A 147 -27.10 5.92 11.56
N HIS A 148 -26.28 6.96 11.38
CA HIS A 148 -26.72 8.22 10.77
C HIS A 148 -27.22 8.03 9.33
N VAL A 149 -26.49 7.26 8.52
CA VAL A 149 -26.88 6.99 7.13
C VAL A 149 -28.16 6.16 7.07
N VAL A 150 -28.27 5.12 7.90
CA VAL A 150 -29.50 4.32 7.99
C VAL A 150 -30.69 5.21 8.35
N GLN A 151 -30.57 6.03 9.39
CA GLN A 151 -31.66 6.91 9.82
C GLN A 151 -32.06 7.90 8.72
N ALA A 152 -31.09 8.55 8.07
CA ALA A 152 -31.35 9.47 6.98
C ALA A 152 -32.13 8.80 5.84
N LEU A 153 -31.74 7.58 5.44
CA LEU A 153 -32.42 6.84 4.38
C LEU A 153 -33.83 6.39 4.79
N GLN A 154 -34.03 5.96 6.04
CA GLN A 154 -35.34 5.60 6.58
C GLN A 154 -36.30 6.79 6.60
N ASP A 155 -35.76 7.99 6.83
CA ASP A 155 -36.50 9.26 6.78
C ASP A 155 -36.71 9.77 5.34
N GLY A 156 -36.26 9.03 4.32
CA GLY A 156 -36.34 9.42 2.91
C GLY A 156 -35.39 10.56 2.52
N GLN A 157 -34.33 10.79 3.30
CA GLN A 157 -33.35 11.86 3.14
C GLN A 157 -31.96 11.30 2.77
N GLN A 158 -31.04 12.19 2.39
CA GLN A 158 -29.62 11.86 2.22
C GLN A 158 -28.85 12.22 3.51
N PRO A 159 -27.78 11.49 3.86
CA PRO A 159 -27.01 11.76 5.06
C PRO A 159 -26.25 13.08 4.98
N ASP A 160 -26.03 13.71 6.14
CA ASP A 160 -25.12 14.86 6.30
C ASP A 160 -23.76 14.63 5.61
N GLU A 161 -23.56 15.39 4.54
CA GLU A 161 -22.36 15.39 3.71
C GLU A 161 -21.08 15.74 4.48
N LYS A 162 -21.16 16.63 5.47
CA LYS A 162 -20.00 16.95 6.32
C LYS A 162 -19.56 15.71 7.08
N MET A 163 -20.49 14.94 7.62
CA MET A 163 -20.19 13.72 8.34
C MET A 163 -19.61 12.64 7.43
N ILE A 164 -20.12 12.52 6.19
CA ILE A 164 -19.56 11.60 5.19
C ILE A 164 -18.12 11.99 4.86
N ARG A 165 -17.84 13.28 4.61
CA ARG A 165 -16.47 13.76 4.32
C ARG A 165 -15.51 13.52 5.46
N ASP A 166 -15.91 13.86 6.68
CA ASP A 166 -15.05 13.82 7.86
C ASP A 166 -14.71 12.37 8.27
N VAL A 167 -15.55 11.38 7.92
CA VAL A 167 -15.35 9.96 8.27
C VAL A 167 -14.87 9.11 7.08
N GLY A 168 -15.48 9.26 5.90
CA GLY A 168 -15.03 8.66 4.63
C GLY A 168 -15.31 7.16 4.42
N TYR A 169 -15.85 6.43 5.40
CA TYR A 169 -16.16 5.00 5.28
C TYR A 169 -17.29 4.54 6.21
N LEU A 170 -18.07 3.55 5.76
CA LEU A 170 -19.13 2.89 6.54
C LEU A 170 -18.60 1.72 7.38
N MET A 171 -17.56 1.04 6.90
CA MET A 171 -16.86 -0.01 7.64
C MET A 171 -15.36 0.17 7.52
N ARG A 172 -14.65 -0.38 8.51
CA ARG A 172 -13.20 -0.39 8.56
C ARG A 172 -12.68 -1.80 8.70
N THR A 173 -11.89 -2.21 7.72
CA THR A 173 -11.13 -3.44 7.76
C THR A 173 -10.03 -3.36 8.81
N THR A 174 -9.82 -4.45 9.55
CA THR A 174 -8.70 -4.56 10.51
C THR A 174 -7.59 -5.48 10.01
N ALA A 175 -7.88 -6.28 8.99
CA ALA A 175 -6.91 -7.13 8.32
C ALA A 175 -7.41 -7.54 6.93
N VAL A 176 -6.48 -7.74 6.03
CA VAL A 176 -6.69 -8.37 4.71
C VAL A 176 -5.53 -9.35 4.55
N TYR A 177 -5.82 -10.65 4.71
CA TYR A 177 -4.83 -11.71 4.73
C TYR A 177 -4.88 -12.49 3.42
N GLY A 178 -3.71 -12.68 2.81
CA GLY A 178 -3.49 -13.57 1.67
C GLY A 178 -2.29 -14.48 1.93
N ASN A 179 -1.86 -15.18 0.89
CA ASN A 179 -0.59 -15.91 0.84
C ASN A 179 -0.40 -16.94 1.97
N GLY A 180 -1.28 -17.94 2.03
CA GLY A 180 -1.11 -19.09 2.92
C GLY A 180 -1.51 -18.87 4.38
N LYS A 181 -1.74 -17.62 4.81
CA LYS A 181 -2.06 -17.32 6.21
C LYS A 181 -3.38 -17.97 6.63
N PHE A 182 -3.35 -18.71 7.75
CA PHE A 182 -4.47 -19.51 8.27
C PHE A 182 -4.89 -20.71 7.39
N GLY A 183 -4.08 -21.07 6.38
CA GLY A 183 -4.41 -22.16 5.45
C GLY A 183 -5.27 -21.74 4.27
N ILE A 184 -5.41 -20.44 4.00
CA ILE A 184 -5.93 -19.91 2.73
C ILE A 184 -4.91 -20.19 1.59
N ALA A 185 -5.29 -19.91 0.35
CA ALA A 185 -4.45 -20.14 -0.82
C ALA A 185 -3.06 -19.48 -0.70
N ASP A 186 -2.01 -20.22 -1.06
CA ASP A 186 -0.66 -19.68 -1.25
C ASP A 186 -0.62 -18.82 -2.52
N ARG A 187 0.21 -17.75 -2.51
CA ARG A 187 0.36 -16.89 -3.70
C ARG A 187 0.83 -17.67 -4.92
N ALA A 188 1.60 -18.74 -4.76
CA ALA A 188 2.06 -19.59 -5.86
C ALA A 188 0.90 -20.19 -6.69
N LEU A 189 -0.30 -20.36 -6.13
CA LEU A 189 -1.46 -20.92 -6.82
C LEU A 189 -2.15 -19.95 -7.78
N ILE A 190 -1.91 -18.65 -7.61
CA ILE A 190 -2.55 -17.58 -8.38
C ILE A 190 -1.53 -16.67 -9.07
N ALA A 191 -0.25 -17.01 -9.01
CA ALA A 191 0.83 -16.10 -9.36
C ALA A 191 0.93 -15.77 -10.85
N ASP A 192 0.55 -16.72 -11.68
CA ASP A 192 0.53 -16.66 -13.13
C ASP A 192 -0.88 -16.38 -13.69
N ARG A 193 -1.88 -16.21 -12.82
CA ARG A 193 -3.25 -15.97 -13.25
C ARG A 193 -3.39 -14.55 -13.81
N PRO A 194 -3.88 -14.41 -15.06
CA PRO A 194 -4.21 -13.11 -15.58
C PRO A 194 -5.17 -12.38 -14.63
N GLY A 195 -4.91 -11.12 -14.35
CA GLY A 195 -5.66 -10.27 -13.44
C GLY A 195 -5.03 -10.20 -12.05
N LEU A 196 -4.46 -11.31 -11.57
CA LEU A 196 -3.93 -11.45 -10.21
C LEU A 196 -2.39 -11.59 -10.15
N GLU A 197 -1.71 -11.50 -11.29
CA GLU A 197 -0.25 -11.66 -11.41
C GLU A 197 0.53 -10.53 -10.73
N GLY A 198 -0.08 -9.36 -10.56
CA GLY A 198 0.51 -8.21 -9.87
C GLY A 198 0.57 -8.36 -8.35
N PRO A 199 1.36 -7.51 -7.67
CA PRO A 199 1.42 -7.49 -6.21
C PRO A 199 0.07 -7.07 -5.62
N PHE A 200 -0.41 -7.82 -4.62
CA PHE A 200 -1.63 -7.55 -3.85
C PHE A 200 -2.95 -7.43 -4.65
N ALA A 201 -3.00 -7.92 -5.90
CA ALA A 201 -4.17 -7.77 -6.76
C ALA A 201 -5.45 -8.44 -6.18
N ALA A 202 -5.32 -9.65 -5.61
CA ALA A 202 -6.45 -10.34 -4.99
C ALA A 202 -6.96 -9.59 -3.75
N GLU A 203 -6.05 -9.03 -2.96
CA GLU A 203 -6.37 -8.22 -1.79
C GLU A 203 -7.06 -6.91 -2.19
N MET A 204 -6.61 -6.24 -3.25
CA MET A 204 -7.27 -5.03 -3.76
C MET A 204 -8.67 -5.34 -4.30
N LEU A 205 -8.85 -6.48 -4.97
CA LEU A 205 -10.16 -6.93 -5.46
C LEU A 205 -11.13 -7.16 -4.30
N THR A 206 -10.63 -7.84 -3.26
CA THR A 206 -11.37 -8.09 -2.02
C THR A 206 -11.81 -6.78 -1.38
N VAL A 207 -10.90 -5.81 -1.22
CA VAL A 207 -11.17 -4.50 -0.61
C VAL A 207 -12.23 -3.73 -1.39
N TRP A 208 -12.17 -3.73 -2.73
CA TRP A 208 -13.16 -3.05 -3.57
C TRP A 208 -14.53 -3.72 -3.51
N LEU A 209 -14.61 -5.05 -3.48
CA LEU A 209 -15.87 -5.77 -3.31
C LEU A 209 -16.47 -5.60 -1.91
N ILE A 210 -15.65 -5.52 -0.86
CA ILE A 210 -16.11 -5.19 0.49
C ILE A 210 -16.75 -3.81 0.49
N ARG A 211 -16.13 -2.80 -0.15
CA ARG A 211 -16.73 -1.48 -0.29
C ARG A 211 -18.12 -1.55 -0.92
N HIS A 212 -18.26 -2.28 -2.02
CA HIS A 212 -19.56 -2.46 -2.68
C HIS A 212 -20.60 -3.09 -1.73
N PHE A 213 -20.21 -4.14 -1.00
CA PHE A 213 -21.05 -4.74 0.03
C PHE A 213 -21.51 -3.74 1.10
N THR A 214 -20.64 -2.82 1.55
CA THR A 214 -21.02 -1.85 2.59
C THR A 214 -22.08 -0.86 2.12
N HIS A 215 -22.10 -0.52 0.83
CA HIS A 215 -23.11 0.34 0.25
C HIS A 215 -24.45 -0.39 0.20
N ASP A 216 -24.47 -1.62 -0.34
CA ASP A 216 -25.68 -2.43 -0.41
C ASP A 216 -26.27 -2.71 0.98
N LEU A 217 -25.41 -2.95 1.98
CA LEU A 217 -25.87 -3.22 3.34
C LEU A 217 -26.55 -2.01 3.98
N VAL A 218 -25.97 -0.81 3.85
CA VAL A 218 -26.56 0.39 4.47
C VAL A 218 -27.86 0.79 3.76
N GLU A 219 -27.95 0.57 2.45
CA GLU A 219 -29.17 0.82 1.67
C GLU A 219 -30.28 -0.18 2.01
N HIS A 220 -29.93 -1.45 2.24
CA HIS A 220 -30.87 -2.48 2.69
C HIS A 220 -31.47 -2.16 4.05
N VAL A 221 -30.63 -1.83 5.05
CA VAL A 221 -31.09 -1.47 6.40
C VAL A 221 -31.79 -0.11 6.41
N GLY A 222 -31.35 0.81 5.54
CA GLY A 222 -31.92 2.15 5.40
C GLY A 222 -33.22 2.20 4.58
N GLY A 223 -33.52 1.18 3.78
CA GLY A 223 -34.70 1.15 2.90
C GLY A 223 -34.67 2.16 1.75
N GLY A 224 -33.49 2.69 1.39
CA GLY A 224 -33.34 3.76 0.40
C GLY A 224 -31.97 3.76 -0.28
N GLN A 225 -31.82 4.55 -1.34
CA GLN A 225 -30.56 4.65 -2.09
C GLN A 225 -29.74 5.89 -1.73
N LEU A 226 -28.42 5.72 -1.61
CA LEU A 226 -27.46 6.80 -1.48
C LEU A 226 -27.24 7.50 -2.82
N ALA A 227 -27.10 8.82 -2.76
CA ALA A 227 -26.67 9.63 -3.89
C ALA A 227 -25.29 9.18 -4.40
N LEU A 228 -25.10 9.23 -5.72
CA LEU A 228 -23.92 8.69 -6.40
C LEU A 228 -22.62 9.31 -5.89
N HIS A 229 -22.58 10.62 -5.67
CA HIS A 229 -21.38 11.32 -5.17
C HIS A 229 -21.03 10.91 -3.73
N ILE A 230 -22.04 10.66 -2.89
CA ILE A 230 -21.85 10.13 -1.53
C ILE A 230 -21.28 8.71 -1.59
N LYS A 231 -21.85 7.82 -2.41
CA LYS A 231 -21.33 6.46 -2.62
C LYS A 231 -19.88 6.48 -3.11
N ARG A 232 -19.58 7.32 -4.11
CA ARG A 232 -18.24 7.47 -4.65
C ARG A 232 -17.25 7.92 -3.56
N HIS A 233 -17.63 8.89 -2.73
CA HIS A 233 -16.77 9.37 -1.65
C HIS A 233 -16.58 8.35 -0.52
N LEU A 234 -17.54 7.47 -0.26
CA LEU A 234 -17.41 6.42 0.75
C LEU A 234 -16.47 5.31 0.27
N GLY A 235 -15.25 5.28 0.81
CA GLY A 235 -14.31 4.18 0.64
C GLY A 235 -14.50 3.09 1.70
N ILE A 236 -13.45 2.29 1.89
CA ILE A 236 -13.35 1.35 3.02
C ILE A 236 -12.20 1.79 3.94
N GLY A 237 -12.50 1.92 5.23
CA GLY A 237 -11.48 2.23 6.21
C GLY A 237 -10.50 1.07 6.33
N ASN A 238 -9.26 1.36 6.68
CA ASN A 238 -8.30 0.35 7.10
C ASN A 238 -7.44 0.87 8.27
N SER A 239 -7.22 0.00 9.25
CA SER A 239 -6.22 0.21 10.31
C SER A 239 -4.97 -0.59 9.99
N THR A 240 -3.88 0.08 9.60
CA THR A 240 -2.61 -0.58 9.30
C THR A 240 -1.60 -0.36 10.43
N GLY A 241 -1.06 -1.45 10.96
CA GLY A 241 0.01 -1.44 11.97
C GLY A 241 1.33 -2.04 11.48
N LEU A 242 2.24 -2.28 12.43
CA LEU A 242 3.62 -2.73 12.18
C LEU A 242 3.77 -4.00 11.33
N GLY A 243 2.75 -4.87 11.27
CA GLY A 243 2.86 -6.12 10.53
C GLY A 243 3.20 -5.97 9.05
N MET A 244 2.95 -4.79 8.47
CA MET A 244 3.27 -4.50 7.08
C MET A 244 4.64 -3.85 6.85
N ALA A 245 5.29 -3.30 7.88
CA ALA A 245 6.56 -2.58 7.72
C ALA A 245 7.71 -3.54 7.33
N PRO A 246 7.98 -4.64 8.06
CA PRO A 246 9.03 -5.59 7.71
C PRO A 246 8.91 -6.22 6.32
N PHE A 247 7.71 -6.26 5.75
CA PHE A 247 7.51 -6.77 4.39
C PHE A 247 8.42 -6.08 3.38
N LEU A 248 8.62 -4.75 3.48
CA LEU A 248 9.50 -4.01 2.57
C LEU A 248 10.97 -4.42 2.72
N VAL A 249 11.38 -4.87 3.91
CA VAL A 249 12.76 -5.30 4.18
C VAL A 249 12.98 -6.75 3.72
N THR A 250 12.00 -7.63 3.99
CA THR A 250 12.08 -9.06 3.68
C THR A 250 11.79 -9.39 2.21
N HIS A 251 11.24 -8.44 1.44
CA HIS A 251 10.99 -8.58 0.00
C HIS A 251 11.74 -7.51 -0.81
N PRO A 252 13.08 -7.51 -0.78
CA PRO A 252 13.91 -6.48 -1.37
C PRO A 252 13.71 -6.32 -2.89
N VAL A 253 13.50 -7.43 -3.62
CA VAL A 253 13.28 -7.38 -5.07
C VAL A 253 11.93 -6.73 -5.38
N LEU A 254 10.87 -7.06 -4.64
CA LEU A 254 9.58 -6.38 -4.80
C LEU A 254 9.71 -4.88 -4.49
N LEU A 255 10.34 -4.50 -3.38
CA LEU A 255 10.58 -3.09 -3.06
C LEU A 255 11.35 -2.39 -4.18
N ASN A 256 12.42 -3.02 -4.67
CA ASN A 256 13.18 -2.51 -5.80
C ASN A 256 12.29 -2.31 -7.04
N ASN A 257 11.48 -3.29 -7.40
CA ASN A 257 10.66 -3.25 -8.61
C ASN A 257 9.60 -2.16 -8.53
N TRP A 258 9.02 -1.94 -7.34
CA TRP A 258 8.09 -0.85 -7.10
C TRP A 258 8.75 0.52 -7.27
N MET A 259 9.94 0.70 -6.68
CA MET A 259 10.70 1.94 -6.77
C MET A 259 11.23 2.17 -8.19
N MET A 260 11.74 1.13 -8.85
CA MET A 260 12.17 1.18 -10.25
C MET A 260 11.04 1.62 -11.17
N ALA A 261 9.84 1.04 -11.03
CA ALA A 261 8.68 1.43 -11.83
C ALA A 261 8.32 2.90 -11.59
N ARG A 262 8.27 3.33 -10.32
CA ARG A 262 7.94 4.71 -9.96
C ARG A 262 8.98 5.72 -10.45
N GLU A 263 10.26 5.48 -10.22
CA GLU A 263 11.33 6.38 -10.63
C GLU A 263 11.51 6.40 -12.15
N THR A 264 11.28 5.27 -12.83
CA THR A 264 11.22 5.23 -14.30
C THR A 264 10.06 6.05 -14.85
N ALA A 265 8.87 5.96 -14.23
CA ALA A 265 7.73 6.80 -14.59
C ALA A 265 8.07 8.29 -14.46
N LEU A 266 8.65 8.69 -13.32
CA LEU A 266 9.07 10.06 -13.07
C LEU A 266 10.12 10.53 -14.10
N ALA A 267 11.11 9.68 -14.40
CA ALA A 267 12.17 10.00 -15.34
C ALA A 267 11.67 10.18 -16.79
N ARG A 268 10.71 9.35 -17.21
CA ARG A 268 10.06 9.46 -18.52
C ARG A 268 9.25 10.75 -18.64
N VAL A 269 8.41 11.08 -17.66
CA VAL A 269 7.58 12.30 -17.74
C VAL A 269 8.43 13.57 -17.67
N ARG A 270 9.50 13.59 -16.86
CA ARG A 270 10.44 14.72 -16.82
C ARG A 270 11.17 14.96 -18.14
N ALA A 271 11.32 13.94 -18.99
CA ALA A 271 11.96 14.08 -20.30
C ALA A 271 11.02 14.60 -21.40
N ILE A 272 9.75 14.85 -21.10
CA ILE A 272 8.80 15.42 -22.06
C ILE A 272 9.23 16.85 -22.42
N GLU A 273 9.54 17.06 -23.70
CA GLU A 273 10.09 18.33 -24.19
C GLU A 273 9.06 19.46 -24.18
N THR A 274 7.83 19.19 -24.64
CA THR A 274 6.72 20.17 -24.65
C THR A 274 5.40 19.49 -24.32
N LEU A 275 4.47 20.25 -23.75
CA LEU A 275 3.11 19.79 -23.43
C LEU A 275 2.08 20.41 -24.36
N THR A 276 1.12 19.61 -24.80
CA THR A 276 -0.09 20.10 -25.46
C THR A 276 -0.92 20.95 -24.50
N LYS A 277 -1.78 21.83 -25.03
CA LYS A 277 -2.66 22.65 -24.20
C LYS A 277 -3.57 21.81 -23.29
N ALA A 278 -4.11 20.69 -23.80
CA ALA A 278 -4.91 19.77 -23.01
C ALA A 278 -4.15 19.14 -21.83
N GLN A 279 -2.87 18.78 -22.01
CA GLN A 279 -2.03 18.27 -20.92
C GLN A 279 -1.75 19.34 -19.88
N GLN A 280 -1.49 20.59 -20.31
CA GLN A 280 -1.29 21.72 -19.41
C GLN A 280 -2.54 22.00 -18.57
N ASP A 281 -3.71 22.04 -19.22
CA ASP A 281 -4.99 22.28 -18.55
C ASP A 281 -5.30 21.15 -17.56
N ARG A 282 -5.06 19.89 -17.97
CA ARG A 282 -5.25 18.75 -17.07
C ARG A 282 -4.32 18.80 -15.86
N LEU A 283 -3.05 19.16 -16.02
CA LEU A 283 -2.13 19.32 -14.89
C LEU A 283 -2.57 20.44 -13.96
N ALA A 284 -3.06 21.55 -14.50
CA ALA A 284 -3.62 22.64 -13.70
C ALA A 284 -4.87 22.17 -12.92
N ASP A 285 -5.80 21.47 -13.55
CA ASP A 285 -6.99 20.93 -12.85
C ASP A 285 -6.59 19.98 -11.72
N LEU A 286 -5.64 19.09 -11.97
CA LEU A 286 -5.13 18.14 -10.99
C LEU A 286 -4.38 18.84 -9.84
N SER A 287 -3.65 19.92 -10.12
CA SER A 287 -2.93 20.66 -9.09
C SER A 287 -3.89 21.41 -8.14
N HIS A 288 -5.00 21.91 -8.65
CA HIS A 288 -6.10 22.48 -7.85
C HIS A 288 -6.87 21.39 -7.09
N ARG A 289 -7.09 20.21 -7.70
CA ARG A 289 -7.67 19.06 -7.00
C ARG A 289 -6.80 18.64 -5.82
N ALA A 290 -5.48 18.60 -5.99
CA ALA A 290 -4.56 18.32 -4.90
C ALA A 290 -4.68 19.35 -3.76
N ALA A 291 -4.80 20.65 -4.06
CA ALA A 291 -5.02 21.68 -3.04
C ALA A 291 -6.32 21.45 -2.24
N LYS A 292 -7.42 21.14 -2.93
CA LYS A 292 -8.70 20.79 -2.29
C LYS A 292 -8.57 19.53 -1.44
N HIS A 293 -7.90 18.49 -1.96
CA HIS A 293 -7.65 17.26 -1.21
C HIS A 293 -6.90 17.50 0.10
N LEU A 294 -5.85 18.33 0.05
CA LEU A 294 -5.08 18.72 1.23
C LEU A 294 -5.94 19.51 2.22
N ALA A 295 -6.80 20.42 1.74
CA ALA A 295 -7.72 21.19 2.58
C ALA A 295 -8.75 20.31 3.31
N GLU A 296 -9.09 19.15 2.75
CA GLU A 296 -9.97 18.16 3.38
C GLU A 296 -9.23 17.09 4.20
N TRP A 297 -7.92 17.25 4.43
CA TRP A 297 -7.12 16.25 5.16
C TRP A 297 -6.72 16.76 6.54
N ASP A 298 -7.55 16.50 7.55
CA ASP A 298 -7.24 16.82 8.94
C ASP A 298 -7.06 15.56 9.78
N VAL A 299 -6.12 15.62 10.73
CA VAL A 299 -5.82 14.53 11.65
C VAL A 299 -5.80 15.03 13.10
N PRO A 300 -6.17 14.19 14.09
CA PRO A 300 -6.16 14.61 15.49
C PRO A 300 -4.76 14.77 16.09
N ASP A 301 -3.73 14.11 15.53
CA ASP A 301 -2.36 14.22 16.05
C ASP A 301 -1.76 15.61 15.74
N PRO A 302 -1.33 16.38 16.76
CA PRO A 302 -0.85 17.74 16.54
C PRO A 302 0.40 17.84 15.65
N SER A 303 1.32 16.88 15.75
CA SER A 303 2.58 16.91 15.00
C SER A 303 2.35 16.63 13.51
N HIS A 304 1.52 15.64 13.22
CA HIS A 304 1.12 15.30 11.86
C HIS A 304 0.20 16.37 11.25
N GLN A 305 -0.70 16.96 12.04
CA GLN A 305 -1.51 18.08 11.59
C GLN A 305 -0.64 19.30 11.23
N ALA A 306 0.38 19.62 12.03
CA ALA A 306 1.32 20.71 11.72
C ALA A 306 2.10 20.46 10.41
N ARG A 307 2.52 19.20 10.18
CA ARG A 307 3.13 18.77 8.91
C ARG A 307 2.18 18.97 7.72
N ILE A 308 0.90 18.61 7.86
CA ILE A 308 -0.11 18.83 6.81
C ILE A 308 -0.39 20.32 6.58
N VAL A 309 -0.47 21.13 7.63
CA VAL A 309 -0.62 22.60 7.51
C VAL A 309 0.54 23.22 6.76
N THR A 310 1.77 22.77 7.04
CA THR A 310 2.97 23.20 6.30
C THR A 310 2.88 22.80 4.83
N LEU A 311 2.51 21.54 4.55
CA LEU A 311 2.29 21.05 3.19
C LEU A 311 1.23 21.87 2.43
N ARG A 312 0.11 22.24 3.07
CA ARG A 312 -0.93 23.10 2.47
C ARG A 312 -0.37 24.46 2.06
N ALA A 313 0.37 25.10 2.97
CA ALA A 313 0.94 26.42 2.72
C ALA A 313 1.99 26.38 1.60
N ASP A 314 2.90 25.41 1.64
CA ASP A 314 3.93 25.21 0.63
C ASP A 314 3.31 24.87 -0.73
N TRP A 315 2.29 24.01 -0.76
CA TRP A 315 1.57 23.67 -1.99
C TRP A 315 0.88 24.89 -2.60
N GLN A 316 0.26 25.74 -1.78
CA GLN A 316 -0.34 26.97 -2.27
C GLN A 316 0.73 27.94 -2.83
N SER A 317 1.90 28.00 -2.19
CA SER A 317 3.02 28.83 -2.65
C SER A 317 3.60 28.34 -3.98
N ILE A 318 3.70 27.02 -4.20
CA ILE A 318 4.22 26.51 -5.48
C ILE A 318 3.19 26.70 -6.60
N LEU A 319 1.89 26.57 -6.31
CA LEU A 319 0.82 26.70 -7.30
C LEU A 319 0.77 28.08 -7.97
N SER A 320 1.10 29.17 -7.25
CA SER A 320 1.06 30.52 -7.84
C SER A 320 2.07 30.73 -8.96
N ASP A 321 3.19 30.00 -8.91
CA ASP A 321 4.32 30.16 -9.83
C ASP A 321 4.46 28.96 -10.79
N LEU A 322 3.66 27.91 -10.60
CA LEU A 322 3.74 26.68 -11.38
C LEU A 322 3.26 26.93 -12.81
N LYS A 323 4.15 26.69 -13.77
CA LYS A 323 3.86 26.82 -15.20
C LYS A 323 4.17 25.52 -15.92
N PHE A 324 3.24 25.10 -16.78
CA PHE A 324 3.37 23.89 -17.60
C PHE A 324 3.70 24.22 -19.07
N ASP A 325 4.19 25.43 -19.36
CA ASP A 325 4.58 25.88 -20.69
C ASP A 325 6.11 25.83 -20.91
N GLY A 326 6.52 26.06 -22.16
CA GLY A 326 7.92 26.06 -22.58
C GLY A 326 8.59 24.67 -22.63
N THR A 327 9.93 24.66 -22.61
CA THR A 327 10.76 23.45 -22.67
C THR A 327 10.86 22.74 -21.32
N ARG A 328 10.72 21.41 -21.33
CA ARG A 328 10.76 20.50 -20.19
C ARG A 328 10.00 21.01 -18.97
N PRO A 329 8.70 21.34 -19.11
CA PRO A 329 7.91 21.97 -18.05
C PRO A 329 7.81 21.08 -16.78
N LEU A 330 7.72 19.76 -16.94
CA LEU A 330 7.61 18.83 -15.81
C LEU A 330 8.92 18.68 -15.04
N ASP A 331 10.06 18.79 -15.73
CA ASP A 331 11.36 18.80 -15.08
C ASP A 331 11.52 20.06 -14.22
N LYS A 332 11.17 21.23 -14.76
CA LYS A 332 11.17 22.51 -14.04
C LYS A 332 10.23 22.50 -12.84
N ALA A 333 9.06 21.89 -12.96
CA ALA A 333 8.14 21.72 -11.83
C ALA A 333 8.77 20.91 -10.69
N MET A 334 9.52 19.85 -11.02
CA MET A 334 10.27 19.07 -10.03
C MET A 334 11.47 19.86 -9.45
N GLU A 335 12.20 20.62 -10.26
CA GLU A 335 13.29 21.50 -9.80
C GLU A 335 12.79 22.58 -8.82
N GLN A 336 11.59 23.13 -9.08
CA GLN A 336 10.95 24.08 -8.18
C GLN A 336 10.54 23.42 -6.87
N ALA A 337 9.92 22.22 -6.94
CA ALA A 337 9.52 21.45 -5.77
C ALA A 337 10.70 21.02 -4.88
N ALA A 338 11.90 20.85 -5.45
CA ALA A 338 13.11 20.42 -4.73
C ALA A 338 13.54 21.36 -3.58
N ARG A 339 13.02 22.59 -3.54
CA ARG A 339 13.30 23.58 -2.48
C ARG A 339 12.40 23.41 -1.25
N TYR A 340 11.37 22.58 -1.35
CA TYR A 340 10.37 22.36 -0.32
C TYR A 340 10.58 21.01 0.37
N SER A 341 9.73 20.72 1.36
CA SER A 341 9.73 19.44 2.09
C SER A 341 9.55 18.23 1.15
N PHE A 342 9.94 17.04 1.62
CA PHE A 342 9.71 15.80 0.87
C PHE A 342 8.23 15.57 0.55
N ASP A 343 7.30 16.04 1.39
CA ASP A 343 5.87 15.94 1.09
C ASP A 343 5.49 16.70 -0.18
N VAL A 344 6.00 17.92 -0.37
CA VAL A 344 5.75 18.71 -1.60
C VAL A 344 6.42 18.04 -2.80
N GLN A 345 7.65 17.57 -2.63
CA GLN A 345 8.39 16.91 -3.71
C GLN A 345 7.69 15.64 -4.19
N GLU A 346 7.23 14.79 -3.28
CA GLU A 346 6.56 13.54 -3.64
C GLU A 346 5.11 13.75 -4.08
N LEU A 347 4.43 14.81 -3.64
CA LEU A 347 3.14 15.24 -4.19
C LEU A 347 3.29 15.77 -5.62
N MET A 348 4.32 16.58 -5.88
CA MET A 348 4.65 17.04 -7.23
C MET A 348 4.99 15.86 -8.14
N ALA A 349 5.79 14.90 -7.68
CA ALA A 349 6.09 13.68 -8.42
C ALA A 349 4.82 12.91 -8.79
N ALA A 350 3.87 12.77 -7.86
CA ALA A 350 2.58 12.13 -8.14
C ALA A 350 1.75 12.94 -9.15
N LEU A 351 1.70 14.27 -9.04
CA LEU A 351 1.00 15.15 -9.98
C LEU A 351 1.53 15.01 -11.41
N VAL A 352 2.86 15.10 -11.60
CA VAL A 352 3.45 15.08 -12.94
C VAL A 352 3.41 13.70 -13.59
N ILE A 353 3.27 12.62 -12.81
CA ILE A 353 3.06 11.26 -13.32
C ILE A 353 1.61 11.05 -13.79
N GLU A 354 0.64 11.69 -13.13
CA GLU A 354 -0.78 11.36 -13.23
C GLU A 354 -1.41 11.44 -14.63
N PRO A 355 -1.13 12.41 -15.50
CA PRO A 355 -1.83 12.53 -16.77
C PRO A 355 -1.21 11.74 -17.93
N PHE A 356 -0.13 10.97 -17.70
CA PHE A 356 0.66 10.35 -18.79
C PHE A 356 0.52 8.82 -18.83
N ALA A 357 -0.71 8.33 -19.00
CA ALA A 357 -1.03 6.90 -19.07
C ALA A 357 -0.11 6.12 -20.03
N GLU A 358 0.12 6.65 -21.23
CA GLU A 358 0.91 5.99 -22.29
C GLU A 358 2.38 5.75 -21.90
N LEU A 359 2.95 6.58 -21.02
CA LEU A 359 4.35 6.45 -20.58
C LEU A 359 4.48 5.61 -19.30
N VAL A 360 3.39 5.49 -18.53
CA VAL A 360 3.41 5.03 -17.15
C VAL A 360 2.72 3.68 -16.97
N ASP A 361 1.55 3.47 -17.56
CA ASP A 361 0.69 2.34 -17.19
C ASP A 361 1.33 0.98 -17.49
N GLY A 362 2.16 0.87 -18.53
CA GLY A 362 2.90 -0.36 -18.83
C GLY A 362 3.97 -0.74 -17.80
N LEU A 363 4.39 0.20 -16.93
CA LEU A 363 5.33 -0.09 -15.85
C LEU A 363 4.67 -0.88 -14.69
N CYS A 364 3.33 -0.95 -14.65
CA CYS A 364 2.63 -1.77 -13.66
C CYS A 364 3.03 -3.25 -13.76
N ASP A 365 3.29 -3.74 -14.96
CA ASP A 365 3.65 -5.14 -15.23
C ASP A 365 5.07 -5.47 -14.71
N CYS A 366 5.89 -4.44 -14.41
CA CYS A 366 7.24 -4.58 -13.89
C CYS A 366 7.32 -4.60 -12.35
N MET A 367 6.18 -4.49 -11.64
CA MET A 367 6.15 -4.39 -10.17
C MET A 367 6.03 -5.74 -9.44
N ALA A 368 5.89 -6.84 -10.18
CA ALA A 368 5.93 -8.19 -9.63
C ALA A 368 7.38 -8.70 -9.48
N ASP A 369 7.56 -9.80 -8.75
CA ASP A 369 8.82 -10.53 -8.65
C ASP A 369 8.58 -12.01 -9.01
N PRO A 370 8.54 -12.36 -10.31
CA PRO A 370 8.28 -13.72 -10.74
C PRO A 370 9.50 -14.65 -10.62
N GLN A 371 10.71 -14.10 -10.42
CA GLN A 371 11.97 -14.85 -10.46
C GLN A 371 12.61 -15.02 -9.08
N GLY A 372 12.17 -14.25 -8.08
CA GLY A 372 12.75 -14.25 -6.74
C GLY A 372 14.12 -13.56 -6.68
N PRO A 373 14.78 -13.60 -5.51
CA PRO A 373 16.05 -12.92 -5.25
C PRO A 373 17.26 -13.68 -5.82
N PHE A 374 17.21 -14.10 -7.08
CA PHE A 374 18.35 -14.75 -7.73
C PHE A 374 19.35 -13.72 -8.23
N CYS A 375 20.55 -13.73 -7.68
CA CYS A 375 21.67 -12.89 -8.13
C CYS A 375 22.95 -13.74 -8.32
N PRO A 376 23.77 -13.44 -9.34
CA PRO A 376 25.06 -14.11 -9.49
C PRO A 376 25.94 -13.89 -8.24
N PRO A 377 26.57 -14.95 -7.70
CA PRO A 377 27.42 -14.79 -6.53
C PRO A 377 28.64 -13.93 -6.87
N LEU A 378 29.04 -13.08 -5.93
CA LEU A 378 30.31 -12.37 -6.03
C LEU A 378 31.47 -13.37 -5.91
N SER A 379 32.51 -13.18 -6.72
CA SER A 379 33.62 -14.14 -6.85
C SER A 379 34.43 -14.30 -5.57
N ASP A 380 34.77 -13.19 -4.94
CA ASP A 380 35.74 -13.12 -3.85
C ASP A 380 35.43 -11.97 -2.87
N THR A 381 36.16 -11.96 -1.76
CA THR A 381 36.00 -10.97 -0.69
C THR A 381 36.39 -9.55 -1.10
N ASP A 382 37.18 -9.36 -2.16
CA ASP A 382 37.50 -8.02 -2.68
C ASP A 382 36.33 -7.45 -3.48
N ALA A 383 35.71 -8.26 -4.33
CA ALA A 383 34.48 -7.91 -5.03
C ALA A 383 33.34 -7.60 -4.03
N LEU A 384 33.24 -8.40 -2.96
CA LEU A 384 32.31 -8.15 -1.86
C LEU A 384 32.60 -6.82 -1.15
N ARG A 385 33.86 -6.52 -0.82
CA ARG A 385 34.26 -5.23 -0.22
C ARG A 385 33.93 -4.05 -1.14
N ALA A 386 34.16 -4.20 -2.44
CA ALA A 386 33.84 -3.17 -3.42
C ALA A 386 32.33 -2.91 -3.48
N ALA A 387 31.50 -3.98 -3.57
CA ALA A 387 30.05 -3.85 -3.58
C ALA A 387 29.50 -3.19 -2.30
N ILE A 388 30.06 -3.50 -1.12
CA ILE A 388 29.69 -2.83 0.13
C ILE A 388 29.99 -1.33 0.04
N ARG A 389 31.20 -0.96 -0.39
CA ARG A 389 31.58 0.46 -0.51
C ARG A 389 30.68 1.22 -1.50
N ASP A 390 30.36 0.59 -2.63
CA ASP A 390 29.69 1.26 -3.73
C ASP A 390 28.16 1.36 -3.51
N HIS A 391 27.55 0.41 -2.79
CA HIS A 391 26.09 0.35 -2.63
C HIS A 391 25.59 0.44 -1.18
N PHE A 392 26.44 0.18 -0.20
CA PHE A 392 26.08 0.07 1.22
C PHE A 392 26.84 1.01 2.15
N ASN A 393 27.44 2.08 1.61
CA ASN A 393 28.12 3.09 2.44
C ASN A 393 27.19 3.66 3.52
N TRP A 394 25.90 3.80 3.24
CA TRP A 394 24.87 4.22 4.19
C TRP A 394 24.81 3.35 5.46
N ALA A 395 25.17 2.06 5.36
CA ALA A 395 25.18 1.11 6.47
C ALA A 395 26.45 1.18 7.30
N LEU A 396 27.55 1.72 6.77
CA LEU A 396 28.84 1.76 7.49
C LEU A 396 28.93 2.95 8.45
N VAL A 397 28.22 4.04 8.13
CA VAL A 397 28.28 5.31 8.87
C VAL A 397 27.66 5.23 10.28
N PRO A 398 26.47 4.63 10.50
CA PRO A 398 25.84 4.64 11.81
C PRO A 398 26.69 3.95 12.90
N ASP A 399 26.67 4.51 14.10
CA ASP A 399 27.22 3.86 15.29
C ASP A 399 26.15 2.93 15.88
N TYR A 400 26.35 1.62 15.74
CA TYR A 400 25.40 0.61 16.23
C TYR A 400 25.67 0.19 17.68
N ASP A 401 26.76 0.67 18.29
CA ASP A 401 27.08 0.43 19.70
C ASP A 401 26.50 1.52 20.61
N ALA A 402 26.20 2.70 20.03
CA ALA A 402 25.50 3.77 20.73
C ALA A 402 24.03 3.43 21.03
N GLU A 403 23.53 3.85 22.20
CA GLU A 403 22.13 3.62 22.59
C GLU A 403 21.12 4.19 21.58
N THR A 404 21.43 5.32 20.95
CA THR A 404 20.57 5.92 19.92
C THR A 404 20.59 5.16 18.60
N GLY A 405 21.69 4.46 18.28
CA GLY A 405 21.86 3.70 17.06
C GLY A 405 21.38 2.25 17.12
N CYS A 406 21.14 1.71 18.31
CA CYS A 406 20.51 0.40 18.49
C CYS A 406 19.37 0.40 19.51
N GLY A 407 18.76 1.56 19.79
CA GLY A 407 17.74 1.70 20.83
C GLY A 407 16.44 0.92 20.60
N GLN A 408 16.22 0.38 19.40
CA GLN A 408 15.06 -0.44 19.08
C GLN A 408 15.48 -1.86 18.62
N PHE A 409 14.56 -2.81 18.69
CA PHE A 409 14.73 -4.16 18.12
C PHE A 409 13.41 -4.69 17.58
N TRP A 410 13.46 -5.30 16.40
CA TRP A 410 12.28 -5.92 15.79
C TRP A 410 12.11 -7.34 16.30
N TYR A 411 10.89 -7.80 16.54
CA TYR A 411 10.62 -9.19 16.93
C TYR A 411 9.25 -9.63 16.44
N VAL A 412 8.97 -10.93 16.46
CA VAL A 412 7.64 -11.48 16.15
C VAL A 412 6.95 -11.86 17.45
N SER A 413 5.76 -11.31 17.68
CA SER A 413 4.96 -11.63 18.87
C SER A 413 4.39 -13.04 18.81
N GLU A 414 4.57 -13.83 19.89
CA GLU A 414 4.02 -15.19 19.96
C GLU A 414 2.48 -15.21 19.85
N ALA A 415 1.81 -14.30 20.55
CA ALA A 415 0.35 -14.27 20.67
C ALA A 415 -0.41 -14.05 19.35
N LYS A 416 0.20 -13.35 18.38
CA LYS A 416 -0.45 -13.02 17.10
C LYS A 416 0.40 -13.31 15.87
N GLN A 417 1.63 -13.78 16.04
CA GLN A 417 2.59 -14.00 14.95
C GLN A 417 2.76 -12.75 14.08
N GLU A 418 2.79 -11.59 14.73
CA GLU A 418 2.92 -10.29 14.07
C GLU A 418 4.21 -9.59 14.49
N PRO A 419 4.88 -8.90 13.55
CA PRO A 419 5.99 -8.03 13.86
C PRO A 419 5.66 -6.93 14.88
N ARG A 420 6.62 -6.69 15.77
CA ARG A 420 6.63 -5.66 16.79
C ARG A 420 7.99 -4.97 16.80
N LEU A 421 8.02 -3.80 17.42
CA LEU A 421 9.23 -3.00 17.63
C LEU A 421 9.33 -2.69 19.12
N GLY A 422 10.33 -3.28 19.77
CA GLY A 422 10.61 -3.10 21.19
C GLY A 422 11.71 -2.07 21.43
N LEU A 423 11.80 -1.59 22.67
CA LEU A 423 12.83 -0.66 23.13
C LEU A 423 13.96 -1.42 23.83
N ARG A 424 15.15 -1.47 23.22
CA ARG A 424 16.24 -2.38 23.62
C ARG A 424 16.68 -2.24 25.08
N PHE A 425 16.68 -1.02 25.60
CA PHE A 425 17.21 -0.72 26.93
C PHE A 425 16.15 -0.61 28.04
N SER A 426 14.87 -0.71 27.68
CA SER A 426 13.77 -0.59 28.65
C SER A 426 12.75 -1.73 28.61
N GLU A 427 12.79 -2.58 27.58
CA GLU A 427 11.88 -3.70 27.40
C GLU A 427 12.66 -5.02 27.24
N PRO A 428 12.15 -6.14 27.78
CA PRO A 428 12.76 -7.46 27.55
C PRO A 428 12.51 -7.95 26.11
N GLY A 429 13.28 -8.95 25.66
CA GLY A 429 13.06 -9.62 24.37
C GLY A 429 14.05 -9.25 23.27
N ALA A 430 15.08 -8.45 23.55
CA ALA A 430 16.11 -8.09 22.58
C ALA A 430 16.90 -9.32 22.07
N GLU A 431 16.92 -10.41 22.83
CA GLU A 431 17.46 -11.71 22.43
C GLU A 431 16.62 -12.43 21.36
N LEU A 432 15.37 -12.02 21.14
CA LEU A 432 14.45 -12.53 20.12
C LEU A 432 14.43 -11.64 18.87
N GLU A 433 15.46 -10.82 18.69
CA GLU A 433 15.53 -9.86 17.59
C GLU A 433 15.50 -10.57 16.22
N SER A 434 14.54 -10.15 15.39
CA SER A 434 14.47 -10.51 13.98
C SER A 434 15.60 -9.81 13.21
N PRO A 435 16.14 -10.44 12.16
CA PRO A 435 17.31 -9.92 11.41
C PRO A 435 16.93 -8.79 10.44
N LEU A 436 16.28 -7.73 10.93
CA LEU A 436 15.89 -6.53 10.19
C LEU A 436 16.89 -5.37 10.37
N ASP A 437 17.94 -5.58 11.15
CA ASP A 437 19.08 -4.70 11.38
C ASP A 437 20.12 -4.77 10.24
N ILE A 438 19.66 -4.71 8.99
CA ILE A 438 20.47 -4.96 7.78
C ILE A 438 21.78 -4.16 7.79
N GLY A 439 21.71 -2.87 8.14
CA GLY A 439 22.90 -2.03 8.17
C GLY A 439 23.93 -2.48 9.22
N ARG A 440 23.49 -2.92 10.41
CA ARG A 440 24.36 -3.44 11.47
C ARG A 440 25.05 -4.73 11.01
N GLN A 441 24.30 -5.64 10.38
CA GLN A 441 24.84 -6.89 9.84
C GLN A 441 25.88 -6.65 8.73
N ILE A 442 25.65 -5.66 7.85
CA ILE A 442 26.58 -5.31 6.78
C ILE A 442 27.85 -4.66 7.33
N LYS A 443 27.74 -3.80 8.35
CA LYS A 443 28.92 -3.24 9.02
C LYS A 443 29.75 -4.33 9.69
N ALA A 444 29.10 -5.30 10.35
CA ALA A 444 29.78 -6.46 10.93
C ALA A 444 30.46 -7.33 9.86
N LEU A 445 29.79 -7.60 8.73
CA LEU A 445 30.39 -8.29 7.58
C LEU A 445 31.64 -7.55 7.09
N ASN A 446 31.54 -6.24 6.85
CA ASN A 446 32.64 -5.43 6.34
C ASN A 446 33.88 -5.50 7.26
N ALA A 447 33.68 -5.50 8.58
CA ALA A 447 34.76 -5.62 9.56
C ALA A 447 35.40 -7.02 9.59
N ALA A 448 34.64 -8.07 9.25
CA ALA A 448 35.13 -9.45 9.24
C ALA A 448 35.86 -9.84 7.94
N LEU A 449 35.79 -9.03 6.87
CA LEU A 449 36.43 -9.35 5.61
C LEU A 449 37.96 -9.41 5.75
N PRO A 450 38.63 -10.48 5.29
CA PRO A 450 40.07 -10.65 5.42
C PRO A 450 40.84 -9.67 4.52
N GLU A 451 42.04 -9.27 4.93
CA GLU A 451 42.90 -8.41 4.10
C GLU A 451 43.31 -9.08 2.79
N GLN A 452 43.56 -10.38 2.81
CA GLN A 452 43.88 -11.16 1.61
C GLN A 452 42.61 -11.71 0.98
N SER A 453 42.48 -11.51 -0.34
CA SER A 453 41.34 -11.98 -1.10
C SER A 453 41.21 -13.49 -1.08
N GLN A 454 40.00 -13.98 -0.83
CA GLN A 454 39.66 -15.39 -0.92
C GLN A 454 38.25 -15.56 -1.52
N PRO A 455 37.89 -16.75 -2.03
CA PRO A 455 36.54 -17.02 -2.50
C PRO A 455 35.50 -16.75 -1.41
N VAL A 456 34.36 -16.15 -1.78
CA VAL A 456 33.26 -15.86 -0.83
C VAL A 456 32.77 -17.15 -0.13
N SER A 457 32.78 -18.28 -0.84
CA SER A 457 32.44 -19.59 -0.28
C SER A 457 33.37 -20.04 0.84
N ALA A 458 34.69 -19.81 0.69
CA ALA A 458 35.67 -20.13 1.72
C ALA A 458 35.50 -19.21 2.95
N PHE A 459 35.22 -17.93 2.72
CA PHE A 459 34.90 -16.99 3.78
C PHE A 459 33.64 -17.40 4.55
N LEU A 460 32.53 -17.71 3.88
CA LEU A 460 31.28 -18.12 4.52
C LEU A 460 31.37 -19.48 5.22
N ALA A 461 32.24 -20.38 4.76
CA ALA A 461 32.52 -21.61 5.49
C ALA A 461 33.17 -21.36 6.86
N ALA A 462 33.99 -20.30 6.98
CA ALA A 462 34.62 -19.90 8.23
C ALA A 462 33.74 -18.95 9.07
N PHE A 463 32.92 -18.12 8.42
CA PHE A 463 32.09 -17.09 9.06
C PHE A 463 30.62 -17.16 8.59
N PRO A 464 29.90 -18.26 8.89
CA PRO A 464 28.55 -18.51 8.37
C PRO A 464 27.52 -17.47 8.83
N GLN A 465 27.75 -16.78 9.95
CA GLN A 465 26.87 -15.72 10.46
C GLN A 465 26.70 -14.54 9.50
N HIS A 466 27.58 -14.38 8.51
CA HIS A 466 27.49 -13.29 7.53
C HIS A 466 26.72 -13.67 6.25
N ALA A 467 26.19 -14.90 6.13
CA ALA A 467 25.50 -15.36 4.92
C ALA A 467 24.38 -14.40 4.48
N MET A 468 23.48 -14.02 5.40
CA MET A 468 22.39 -13.08 5.10
C MET A 468 22.91 -11.73 4.61
N ALA A 469 23.94 -11.17 5.25
CA ALA A 469 24.52 -9.89 4.83
C ALA A 469 25.18 -9.98 3.45
N VAL A 470 25.85 -11.10 3.14
CA VAL A 470 26.42 -11.36 1.81
C VAL A 470 25.32 -11.41 0.75
N ASP A 471 24.22 -12.13 1.00
CA ASP A 471 23.08 -12.21 0.08
C ASP A 471 22.49 -10.82 -0.20
N ARG A 472 22.35 -9.97 0.83
CA ARG A 472 21.88 -8.58 0.68
C ARG A 472 22.83 -7.77 -0.20
N VAL A 473 24.14 -7.88 0.01
CA VAL A 473 25.13 -7.14 -0.80
C VAL A 473 25.11 -7.58 -2.26
N GLN A 474 25.04 -8.89 -2.52
CA GLN A 474 24.92 -9.44 -3.87
C GLN A 474 23.66 -8.94 -4.56
N LEU A 475 22.53 -8.93 -3.84
CA LEU A 475 21.27 -8.43 -4.36
C LEU A 475 21.31 -6.93 -4.67
N GLY A 476 21.87 -6.13 -3.77
CA GLY A 476 21.98 -4.67 -3.93
C GLY A 476 22.83 -4.22 -5.11
N ALA A 477 23.74 -5.08 -5.59
CA ALA A 477 24.52 -4.83 -6.80
C ALA A 477 23.69 -4.89 -8.10
N VAL A 478 22.55 -5.61 -8.08
CA VAL A 478 21.65 -5.77 -9.24
C VAL A 478 20.34 -4.99 -9.05
N HIS A 479 19.92 -4.80 -7.81
CA HIS A 479 18.68 -4.14 -7.43
C HIS A 479 18.96 -2.86 -6.63
N PRO A 480 19.16 -1.70 -7.29
CA PRO A 480 19.65 -0.49 -6.65
C PRO A 480 18.74 0.06 -5.54
N TYR A 481 17.44 -0.20 -5.61
CA TYR A 481 16.42 0.23 -4.64
C TYR A 481 15.96 -0.91 -3.71
N ALA A 482 16.73 -2.00 -3.56
CA ALA A 482 16.40 -3.15 -2.72
C ALA A 482 16.42 -2.89 -1.21
N GLU A 483 17.04 -1.77 -0.79
CA GLU A 483 17.35 -1.48 0.60
C GLU A 483 16.75 -0.16 1.05
N ILE A 484 16.16 -0.16 2.24
CA ILE A 484 15.86 1.07 2.97
C ILE A 484 17.18 1.55 3.58
N ARG A 485 17.67 2.70 3.12
CA ARG A 485 19.02 3.20 3.42
C ARG A 485 19.06 4.04 4.71
N ASP A 486 18.33 3.62 5.74
CA ASP A 486 18.34 4.22 7.07
C ASP A 486 18.46 3.13 8.15
N ASN A 487 18.85 3.52 9.36
CA ASN A 487 19.02 2.59 10.47
C ASN A 487 17.66 2.21 11.09
N LEU A 488 17.17 1.02 10.76
CA LEU A 488 15.86 0.51 11.20
C LEU A 488 15.78 0.11 12.68
N ILE A 489 16.90 0.16 13.41
CA ILE A 489 16.98 -0.11 14.85
C ILE A 489 17.41 1.11 15.68
N ALA A 490 17.60 2.26 15.03
CA ALA A 490 17.84 3.53 15.73
C ALA A 490 16.59 4.03 16.44
N THR A 491 16.73 4.83 17.49
CA THR A 491 15.59 5.48 18.18
C THR A 491 14.81 6.44 17.29
N SER A 492 15.43 6.94 16.22
CA SER A 492 14.81 7.81 15.21
C SER A 492 14.04 7.04 14.12
N CYS A 493 14.11 5.71 14.09
CA CYS A 493 13.35 4.92 13.12
C CYS A 493 11.84 5.04 13.40
N LEU A 494 11.11 5.54 12.40
CA LEU A 494 9.65 5.67 12.42
C LEU A 494 9.03 4.65 11.45
N PRO A 495 8.56 3.48 11.93
CA PRO A 495 7.93 2.47 11.08
C PRO A 495 6.79 2.97 10.20
N ILE A 496 6.08 4.01 10.66
CA ILE A 496 5.00 4.65 9.91
C ILE A 496 5.45 5.14 8.53
N ASP A 497 6.71 5.52 8.34
CA ASP A 497 7.22 5.94 7.03
C ASP A 497 7.25 4.77 6.04
N MET A 498 7.60 3.56 6.51
CA MET A 498 7.52 2.33 5.71
C MET A 498 6.06 2.00 5.37
N LEU A 499 5.15 2.18 6.34
CA LEU A 499 3.72 1.96 6.13
C LEU A 499 3.17 2.92 5.08
N ARG A 500 3.45 4.22 5.19
CA ARG A 500 3.00 5.24 4.23
C ARG A 500 3.50 4.95 2.83
N CYS A 501 4.77 4.57 2.68
CA CYS A 501 5.33 4.13 1.40
C CYS A 501 4.50 2.99 0.78
N LYS A 502 4.33 1.88 1.50
CA LYS A 502 3.58 0.72 1.00
C LYS A 502 2.11 1.05 0.71
N LEU A 503 1.47 1.82 1.58
CA LEU A 503 0.06 2.20 1.44
C LEU A 503 -0.16 3.17 0.29
N SER A 504 0.82 4.00 -0.08
CA SER A 504 0.75 4.81 -1.29
C SER A 504 0.70 3.95 -2.56
N PHE A 505 1.46 2.84 -2.61
CA PHE A 505 1.33 1.83 -3.66
C PHE A 505 -0.01 1.09 -3.61
N PHE A 506 -0.67 0.99 -2.46
CA PHE A 506 -2.04 0.45 -2.40
C PHE A 506 -3.10 1.45 -2.89
N GLY A 507 -2.76 2.74 -2.99
CA GLY A 507 -3.67 3.80 -3.44
C GLY A 507 -4.20 4.70 -2.32
N ALA A 508 -3.68 4.59 -1.10
CA ALA A 508 -4.07 5.46 0.01
C ALA A 508 -3.45 6.86 -0.16
N SER A 509 -4.24 7.92 0.12
CA SER A 509 -3.79 9.31 -0.01
C SER A 509 -3.86 10.13 1.27
N LYS A 510 -4.87 9.92 2.12
CA LYS A 510 -4.99 10.55 3.45
C LYS A 510 -4.57 9.56 4.52
N PHE A 511 -3.61 9.97 5.35
CA PHE A 511 -3.10 9.18 6.48
C PHE A 511 -3.52 9.84 7.79
N ASP A 512 -4.08 9.08 8.71
CA ASP A 512 -4.45 9.51 10.06
C ASP A 512 -3.62 8.71 11.09
N PRO A 513 -2.36 9.13 11.33
CA PRO A 513 -1.49 8.50 12.32
C PRO A 513 -2.11 8.52 13.72
N LYS A 514 -2.00 7.40 14.42
CA LYS A 514 -2.40 7.27 15.83
C LYS A 514 -1.22 7.02 16.76
N SER A 515 -0.11 6.56 16.20
CA SER A 515 1.23 6.67 16.76
C SER A 515 2.25 6.54 15.61
N ASP A 516 3.53 6.57 15.95
CA ASP A 516 4.68 6.16 15.11
C ASP A 516 4.62 4.73 14.52
N ARG A 517 3.71 3.88 15.00
CA ARG A 517 3.65 2.43 14.71
C ARG A 517 2.39 2.03 13.94
N TRP A 518 1.38 2.89 13.83
CA TRP A 518 0.16 2.59 13.10
C TRP A 518 -0.63 3.82 12.65
N THR A 519 -1.37 3.66 11.55
CA THR A 519 -2.14 4.72 10.91
C THR A 519 -3.49 4.20 10.42
N ARG A 520 -4.47 5.08 10.36
CA ARG A 520 -5.75 4.83 9.69
C ARG A 520 -5.72 5.46 8.30
N ILE A 521 -6.28 4.74 7.33
CA ILE A 521 -6.45 5.22 5.96
C ILE A 521 -7.85 4.87 5.45
N THR A 522 -8.21 5.42 4.30
CA THR A 522 -9.38 5.00 3.53
C THR A 522 -8.92 4.55 2.15
N LEU A 523 -9.19 3.28 1.81
CA LEU A 523 -8.95 2.73 0.47
C LEU A 523 -10.21 2.85 -0.38
N CYS A 524 -10.07 2.81 -1.70
CA CYS A 524 -11.18 2.92 -2.66
C CYS A 524 -12.01 4.22 -2.54
N GLN A 525 -11.51 5.24 -1.85
CA GLN A 525 -12.18 6.54 -1.78
C GLN A 525 -12.17 7.16 -3.18
N GLY A 526 -13.32 7.56 -3.70
CA GLY A 526 -13.46 8.10 -5.06
C GLY A 526 -13.34 7.07 -6.19
N ALA A 527 -13.03 5.81 -5.89
CA ALA A 527 -12.97 4.75 -6.90
C ALA A 527 -14.35 4.54 -7.57
N PRO A 528 -14.37 4.14 -8.86
CA PRO A 528 -15.62 3.88 -9.58
C PRO A 528 -16.47 2.85 -8.85
N LEU A 529 -17.78 3.00 -8.99
CA LEU A 529 -18.76 1.99 -8.59
C LEU A 529 -18.79 0.83 -9.58
N ALA A 530 -19.49 -0.24 -9.23
CA ALA A 530 -19.60 -1.46 -10.02
C ALA A 530 -20.10 -1.22 -11.46
N ASP A 531 -21.04 -0.28 -11.61
CA ASP A 531 -21.67 0.13 -12.86
C ASP A 531 -20.90 1.25 -13.60
N GLU A 532 -19.74 1.66 -13.08
CA GLU A 532 -18.91 2.75 -13.61
C GLU A 532 -17.58 2.26 -14.20
N LEU A 533 -17.42 0.95 -14.40
CA LEU A 533 -16.26 0.33 -15.01
C LEU A 533 -16.22 0.57 -16.53
N ASN A 534 -15.96 1.81 -16.92
CA ASN A 534 -15.81 2.26 -18.31
C ASN A 534 -14.41 2.86 -18.57
N ALA A 535 -14.16 3.39 -19.76
CA ALA A 535 -12.85 3.96 -20.12
C ALA A 535 -12.37 5.13 -19.22
N ALA A 536 -13.28 5.80 -18.51
CA ALA A 536 -12.99 6.89 -17.57
C ALA A 536 -12.89 6.41 -16.10
N ALA A 537 -12.88 5.11 -15.84
CA ALA A 537 -12.85 4.51 -14.50
C ALA A 537 -11.62 4.89 -13.64
N ASP A 538 -10.60 5.51 -14.23
CA ASP A 538 -9.36 5.88 -13.56
C ASP A 538 -9.10 7.39 -13.47
N ASP A 539 -10.17 8.21 -13.38
CA ASP A 539 -10.08 9.64 -13.01
C ASP A 539 -10.53 9.89 -11.56
N TRP A 540 -9.73 9.42 -10.60
CA TRP A 540 -10.03 9.59 -9.17
C TRP A 540 -8.77 9.78 -8.31
N TRP A 541 -7.65 10.22 -8.90
CA TRP A 541 -6.48 10.62 -8.14
C TRP A 541 -6.80 11.78 -7.19
N LEU A 542 -6.42 11.62 -5.92
CA LEU A 542 -6.70 12.53 -4.80
C LEU A 542 -8.18 12.99 -4.78
N PRO A 543 -9.10 12.07 -4.45
CA PRO A 543 -10.53 12.37 -4.49
C PRO A 543 -10.87 13.49 -3.51
N VAL A 544 -11.87 14.29 -3.88
CA VAL A 544 -12.44 15.40 -3.11
C VAL A 544 -13.94 15.20 -2.98
N PHE A 545 -14.55 15.70 -1.89
CA PHE A 545 -15.96 15.42 -1.57
C PHE A 545 -16.94 16.04 -2.57
N ALA A 546 -16.59 17.18 -3.14
CA ALA A 546 -17.26 17.77 -4.30
C ALA A 546 -16.28 18.69 -5.06
N PRO A 547 -16.39 18.81 -6.40
CA PRO A 547 -15.65 19.79 -7.18
C PRO A 547 -16.05 21.24 -6.85
#